data_AF-A0A2A2ISH5-F1
#
_entry.id   AF-A0A2A2ISH5-F1
#
_cell.length_a   1.000
_cell.length_b   1.000
_cell.length_c   1.000
_cell.angle_alpha   90.00
_cell.angle_beta   90.00
_cell.angle_gamma   90.00
#
_symmetry.space_group_name_H-M   'P 1'
#
loop_
_entity.id
_entity.type
_entity.pdbx_description
1 polymer ?
#
loop_
_entity_poly.entity_id
_entity_poly.type
_entity_poly.pdbx_seq_one_letter_code
_entity_poly.pdbx_strand_id
1 'polypeptide(L)' 'MMYTLVGGLMLFMAFIIWDLAKKSKAGRLGTAILFLGLGLCLFAFAAKPIIGYIIEVARHIQS' A
#
# COMPACT_ATOMS: atom_id res chain seq x y z
N MET A 1 -14.55 11.43 -9.17
CA MET A 1 -14.83 10.27 -10.06
C MET A 1 -13.60 9.67 -10.74
N MET A 2 -12.47 10.38 -10.91
CA MET A 2 -11.29 9.87 -11.65
C MET A 2 -10.17 9.28 -10.76
N TYR A 3 -10.07 9.71 -9.50
CA TYR A 3 -9.02 9.25 -8.57
C TYR A 3 -9.17 7.80 -8.13
N THR A 4 -10.38 7.25 -8.14
CA THR A 4 -10.64 5.86 -7.75
C THR A 4 -10.08 4.87 -8.76
N LEU A 5 -10.16 5.18 -10.07
CA LEU A 5 -9.62 4.33 -11.13
C LEU A 5 -8.09 4.29 -11.10
N VAL A 6 -7.46 5.46 -10.91
CA VAL A 6 -6.01 5.60 -10.78
C VAL A 6 -5.53 4.96 -9.47
N GLY A 7 -6.26 5.13 -8.37
CA GLY A 7 -5.97 4.47 -7.09
C GLY A 7 -6.00 2.95 -7.19
N GLY A 8 -6.97 2.39 -7.92
CA GLY A 8 -7.05 0.96 -8.21
C GLY A 8 -5.88 0.46 -9.06
N LEU A 9 -5.49 1.20 -10.11
CA LEU A 9 -4.35 0.86 -10.97
C LEU A 9 -3.02 0.89 -10.18
N MET A 10 -2.87 1.87 -9.30
CA MET A 10 -1.67 2.04 -8.47
C MET A 10 -1.55 0.94 -7.41
N LEU A 11 -2.69 0.49 -6.87
CA LEU A 11 -2.78 -0.66 -5.96
C LEU A 11 -2.44 -1.97 -6.67
N PHE A 12 -2.91 -2.13 -7.91
CA PHE A 12 -2.55 -3.28 -8.75
C PHE A 12 -1.04 -3.35 -9.00
N MET A 13 -0.39 -2.22 -9.26
CA MET A 13 1.06 -2.16 -9.43
C MET A 13 1.81 -2.57 -8.14
N ALA A 14 1.37 -2.12 -6.97
CA ALA A 14 1.94 -2.53 -5.68
C ALA A 14 1.71 -4.02 -5.39
N PHE A 15 0.55 -4.57 -5.76
CA PHE A 15 0.23 -6.00 -5.64
C PHE A 15 1.12 -6.87 -6.53
N ILE A 16 1.41 -6.44 -7.77
CA ILE A 16 2.31 -7.14 -8.68
C ILE A 16 3.75 -7.19 -8.11
N ILE A 17 4.23 -6.09 -7.52
CA ILE A 17 5.57 -6.05 -6.88
C ILE A 17 5.60 -7.01 -5.68
N TRP A 18 4.51 -7.09 -4.91
CA TRP A 18 4.35 -8.06 -3.83
C TRP A 18 4.38 -9.50 -4.30
N ASP A 19 3.66 -9.81 -5.39
CA ASP A 19 3.65 -11.16 -5.99
C ASP A 19 5.03 -11.54 -6.53
N LEU A 20 5.70 -10.63 -7.26
CA LEU A 20 7.07 -10.84 -7.75
C LEU A 20 8.04 -11.12 -6.61
N ALA A 21 7.97 -10.31 -5.56
CA ALA A 21 8.78 -10.48 -4.38
C ALA A 21 8.54 -11.83 -3.68
N LYS A 22 7.29 -12.26 -3.56
CA LYS A 22 6.93 -13.57 -2.97
C LYS A 22 7.35 -14.75 -3.87
N LYS A 23 7.25 -14.61 -5.18
CA LYS A 23 7.60 -15.64 -6.18
C LYS A 23 9.10 -15.74 -6.44
N SER A 24 9.85 -14.66 -6.19
CA SER A 24 11.29 -14.57 -6.45
C SER A 24 12.13 -15.53 -5.59
N LYS A 25 11.58 -16.13 -4.51
CA LYS A 25 12.33 -17.10 -3.68
C LYS A 25 13.72 -16.55 -3.30
N ALA A 26 13.83 -15.24 -3.13
CA ALA A 26 15.10 -14.62 -2.75
C ALA A 26 15.52 -15.28 -1.44
N GLY A 27 16.73 -15.83 -1.39
CA GLY A 27 17.18 -16.73 -0.31
C GLY A 27 17.07 -16.12 1.10
N ARG A 28 17.65 -16.76 2.11
CA ARG A 28 17.48 -16.37 3.54
C ARG A 28 17.68 -14.87 3.87
N LEU A 29 18.51 -14.15 3.11
CA LEU A 29 18.67 -12.69 3.22
C LEU A 29 17.59 -11.89 2.47
N GLY A 30 17.17 -12.40 1.31
CA GLY A 30 16.13 -11.81 0.48
C GLY A 30 14.76 -11.90 1.14
N THR A 31 14.38 -13.02 1.74
CA THR A 31 13.09 -13.15 2.46
C THR A 31 12.96 -12.15 3.62
N ALA A 32 14.04 -11.82 4.33
CA ALA A 32 14.00 -10.83 5.41
C ALA A 32 13.73 -9.40 4.90
N ILE A 33 14.41 -9.00 3.83
CA ILE A 33 14.25 -7.67 3.20
C ILE A 33 12.92 -7.59 2.44
N LEU A 34 12.47 -8.68 1.82
CA LEU A 34 11.15 -8.76 1.21
C LEU A 34 10.06 -8.66 2.27
N PHE A 35 10.17 -9.36 3.40
CA PHE A 35 9.16 -9.30 4.45
C PHE A 35 9.07 -7.90 5.10
N LEU A 36 10.22 -7.25 5.33
CA LEU A 36 10.26 -5.87 5.82
C LEU A 36 9.78 -4.87 4.77
N GLY A 37 10.36 -4.87 3.56
CA GLY A 37 10.05 -3.91 2.51
C GLY A 37 8.61 -4.04 2.00
N LEU A 38 8.18 -5.26 1.70
CA LEU A 38 6.79 -5.51 1.31
C LEU A 38 5.83 -5.24 2.45
N GLY A 39 6.09 -5.79 3.64
CA GLY A 39 5.22 -5.63 4.81
C GLY A 39 4.97 -4.16 5.16
N LEU A 40 6.05 -3.35 5.17
CA LEU A 40 5.96 -1.91 5.39
C LEU A 40 5.27 -1.18 4.23
N CYS A 41 5.54 -1.54 2.98
CA CYS A 41 4.88 -0.94 1.82
C CYS A 41 3.36 -1.20 1.79
N LEU A 42 2.94 -2.44 2.05
CA LEU A 42 1.52 -2.80 2.11
C LEU A 42 0.82 -2.09 3.28
N PHE A 43 1.49 -2.03 4.44
CA PHE A 43 0.97 -1.34 5.61
C PHE A 43 0.82 0.18 5.36
N ALA A 44 1.83 0.82 4.78
CA ALA A 44 1.80 2.25 4.44
C ALA A 44 0.71 2.57 3.38
N PHE A 45 0.52 1.69 2.41
CA PHE A 45 -0.52 1.84 1.41
C PHE A 45 -1.92 1.68 2.01
N ALA A 46 -2.12 0.70 2.89
CA ALA A 46 -3.39 0.51 3.61
C ALA A 46 -3.70 1.66 4.59
N ALA A 47 -2.67 2.25 5.19
CA ALA A 47 -2.81 3.39 6.10
C ALA A 47 -3.26 4.69 5.38
N LYS A 48 -2.88 4.89 4.12
CA LYS A 48 -3.25 6.12 3.36
C LYS A 48 -4.75 6.45 3.36
N PRO A 49 -5.66 5.54 2.95
CA PRO A 49 -7.09 5.84 2.95
C PRO A 49 -7.65 6.03 4.37
N ILE A 50 -7.08 5.34 5.37
CA ILE A 50 -7.50 5.44 6.77
C ILE A 50 -7.16 6.83 7.31
N ILE A 51 -5.94 7.31 7.06
CA ILE A 51 -5.50 8.65 7.45
C ILE A 51 -6.30 9.71 6.68
N GLY A 52 -6.53 9.49 5.38
CA GLY A 52 -7.36 10.37 4.56
C GLY A 52 -8.78 10.50 5.13
N TYR A 53 -9.39 9.38 5.52
CA TYR A 53 -10.71 9.36 6.15
C TYR A 53 -10.71 10.09 7.50
N ILE A 54 -9.70 9.89 8.34
CA ILE A 54 -9.61 10.57 9.64
C ILE A 54 -9.40 12.08 9.46
N ILE A 55 -8.57 12.50 8.50
CA ILE A 55 -8.36 13.92 8.19
C ILE A 55 -9.62 14.54 7.59
N GLU A 56 -10.30 13.83 6.69
CA GLU A 56 -11.59 14.26 6.10
C GLU A 56 -12.63 14.45 7.20
N VAL A 57 -12.78 13.48 8.11
CA VAL A 57 -13.71 13.53 9.25
C VAL A 57 -13.35 14.67 10.22
N ALA A 58 -12.06 14.89 10.50
CA ALA A 58 -11.62 16.01 11.33
C ALA A 58 -11.85 17.38 10.63
N ARG A 59 -11.74 17.44 9.30
CA ARG A 59 -12.00 18.63 8.48
C ARG A 59 -13.49 18.87 8.26
N HIS A 60 -14.33 17.85 8.37
CA HIS A 60 -15.79 17.94 8.28
C HIS A 60 -16.47 18.65 9.47
N ILE A 61 -15.70 19.07 10.49
CA ILE A 61 -16.14 19.95 11.59
C ILE A 61 -16.08 21.45 11.21
N GLN A 62 -15.50 21.82 10.06
CA GLN A 62 -15.48 23.20 9.58
C GLN A 62 -16.26 23.32 8.27
N SER A 63 -17.59 23.20 8.38
CA SER A 63 -18.54 23.75 7.40
C SER A 63 -18.42 25.27 7.30
#